data_AF-A0A2P4T940-F1
#
_entry.id   AF-A0A2P4T940-F1
#
_cell.length_a   1.000
_cell.length_b   1.000
_cell.length_c   1.000
_cell.angle_alpha   90.00
_cell.angle_beta   90.00
_cell.angle_gamma   90.00
#
_symmetry.space_group_name_H-M   'P 1'
#
loop_
_entity.id
_entity.type
_entity.pdbx_description
1 polymer ?
#
loop_
_entity_poly.entity_id
_entity_poly.type
_entity_poly.pdbx_seq_one_letter_code
_entity_poly.pdbx_strand_id
1 'polypeptide(L)'
;MLGSGMAMVLVSSSLVLFFCPAGSPFGLPEIIGYLNGTSIQHLFNIKTFLGTFVSCMLAVASGLFCGLEGPMVHLGAILGCGLSQLQSDTLGIHLPFFTRFRNSADNYPGVASATCCRCSFITAGAGAGIASVFRAPIGGLLFTLEEVSSFWDIRLAWQTFFCCLTATFTTDLLSSSLYGFVYRGHFGFFEAEKRILFWVLFHVTGRMLRTCFLLPSTQVKNLLDMHVLAFIPAILLGMLGGLLGALFVSLNIKINKLRMQFFNSIPKSSLSKTSKLLETVLILVKTGGTGGYEEAGRGWINVKSKHRTGEVYCIALVANPGSGKNYLLLAVGCILSLPCSSEQGSAAALLVENGKRGITYLFKRGTHEEFGYTSLCTALAFYFILSCWTAGSAVASGLVIPMLYTGALYGRIIGLILVSIFGVQTNEYRAWIDPGLFAAIGAASFFSGVSRLTISLTVIMVSMLNFQGDCVSIHVHPR
;
A
#
# COMPACT_ATOMS: atom_id res chain seq x y z
N MET A 1 -10.31 21.37 -2.31
CA MET A 1 -9.69 20.06 -2.04
C MET A 1 -8.85 20.06 -0.77
N LEU A 2 -7.95 21.04 -0.56
CA LEU A 2 -7.13 21.09 0.67
C LEU A 2 -7.99 21.22 1.96
N GLY A 3 -9.03 22.04 1.94
CA GLY A 3 -9.91 22.23 3.11
C GLY A 3 -10.71 20.98 3.52
N SER A 4 -11.22 20.21 2.56
CA SER A 4 -11.89 18.92 2.85
C SER A 4 -10.89 17.88 3.36
N GLY A 5 -9.66 17.85 2.83
CA GLY A 5 -8.59 16.97 3.32
C GLY A 5 -8.20 17.30 4.77
N MET A 6 -8.04 18.58 5.12
CA MET A 6 -7.75 19.00 6.49
C MET A 6 -8.85 18.59 7.47
N ALA A 7 -10.12 18.75 7.08
CA ALA A 7 -11.24 18.30 7.91
C ALA A 7 -11.20 16.79 8.15
N MET A 8 -10.92 15.99 7.11
CA MET A 8 -10.81 14.53 7.24
C MET A 8 -9.63 14.10 8.14
N VAL A 9 -8.45 14.72 8.02
CA VAL A 9 -7.30 14.44 8.90
C VAL A 9 -7.58 14.83 10.34
N LEU A 10 -8.21 15.99 10.56
CA LEU A 10 -8.59 16.43 11.90
C LEU A 10 -9.54 15.44 12.58
N VAL A 11 -10.56 14.97 11.87
CA VAL A 11 -11.50 13.96 12.39
C VAL A 11 -10.76 12.64 12.64
N SER A 12 -9.92 12.20 11.70
CA SER A 12 -9.12 10.98 11.83
C SER A 12 -8.22 10.99 13.07
N SER A 13 -7.43 12.05 13.24
CA SER A 13 -6.51 12.19 14.36
C SER A 13 -7.25 12.37 15.69
N SER A 14 -8.41 13.02 15.69
CA SER A 14 -9.26 13.15 16.87
C SER A 14 -9.80 11.80 17.34
N LEU A 15 -10.20 10.91 16.42
CA LEU A 15 -10.64 9.56 16.76
C LEU A 15 -9.53 8.78 17.46
N VAL A 16 -8.30 8.83 16.96
CA VAL A 16 -7.16 8.14 17.59
C VAL A 16 -6.87 8.69 18.99
N LEU A 17 -6.80 10.03 19.13
CA LEU A 17 -6.38 10.66 20.38
C LEU A 17 -7.45 10.68 21.50
N PHE A 18 -8.74 10.74 21.15
CA PHE A 18 -9.83 10.85 22.12
C PHE A 18 -10.64 9.56 22.26
N PHE A 19 -10.89 8.83 21.17
CA PHE A 19 -11.74 7.64 21.20
C PHE A 19 -10.94 6.38 21.54
N CYS A 20 -9.68 6.28 21.12
CA CYS A 20 -8.85 5.08 21.31
C CYS A 20 -7.40 5.39 21.76
N PRO A 21 -7.19 6.02 22.94
CA PRO A 21 -5.86 6.44 23.37
C PRO A 21 -4.90 5.29 23.70
N ALA A 22 -5.41 4.07 23.91
CA ALA A 22 -4.62 2.86 24.11
C ALA A 22 -4.19 2.20 22.78
N GLY A 23 -4.81 2.59 21.66
CA GLY A 23 -4.48 2.08 20.34
C GLY A 23 -3.29 2.84 19.76
N SER A 24 -2.20 2.13 19.53
CA SER A 24 -1.09 2.67 18.74
C SER A 24 -1.55 2.95 17.32
N PRO A 25 -1.18 4.09 16.71
CA PRO A 25 -1.58 4.43 15.35
C PRO A 25 -1.09 3.42 14.29
N PHE A 26 -0.06 2.62 14.60
CA PHE A 26 0.46 1.59 13.68
C PHE A 26 0.06 0.17 14.10
N GLY A 27 0.04 -0.13 15.39
CA GLY A 27 -0.59 -1.31 15.96
C GLY A 27 0.15 -2.65 15.78
N LEU A 28 1.12 -2.75 14.86
CA LEU A 28 1.87 -3.98 14.61
C LEU A 28 2.89 -4.31 15.72
N PRO A 29 3.74 -3.39 16.23
CA PRO A 29 4.66 -3.68 17.33
C PRO A 29 3.96 -4.19 18.59
N GLU A 30 2.76 -3.70 18.87
CA GLU A 30 1.95 -4.13 20.02
C GLU A 30 1.43 -5.55 19.83
N ILE A 31 1.06 -5.93 18.60
CA ILE A 31 0.65 -7.30 18.27
C ILE A 31 1.84 -8.26 18.40
N ILE A 32 3.00 -7.88 17.86
CA ILE A 32 4.24 -8.65 17.98
C ILE A 32 4.60 -8.81 19.46
N GLY A 33 4.53 -7.73 20.24
CA GLY A 33 4.73 -7.77 21.68
C GLY A 33 3.75 -8.72 22.37
N TYR A 34 2.47 -8.68 22.00
CA TYR A 34 1.45 -9.57 22.57
C TYR A 34 1.70 -11.05 22.24
N LEU A 35 2.06 -11.36 21.00
CA LEU A 35 2.36 -12.72 20.56
C LEU A 35 3.67 -13.26 21.15
N ASN A 36 4.59 -12.36 21.51
CA ASN A 36 5.79 -12.68 22.29
C ASN A 36 5.53 -12.80 23.82
N GLY A 37 4.27 -12.69 24.26
CA GLY A 37 3.85 -12.96 25.64
C GLY A 37 3.70 -11.72 26.53
N THR A 38 3.82 -10.50 26.00
CA THR A 38 3.56 -9.28 26.79
C THR A 38 2.06 -8.95 26.82
N SER A 39 1.50 -8.71 28.01
CA SER A 39 0.08 -8.36 28.13
C SER A 39 -0.11 -6.85 27.99
N ILE A 40 -0.61 -6.41 26.83
CA ILE A 40 -0.99 -5.02 26.58
C ILE A 40 -2.51 -4.89 26.75
N GLN A 41 -2.94 -4.05 27.70
CA GLN A 41 -4.35 -3.82 27.97
C GLN A 41 -5.03 -3.06 26.83
N HIS A 42 -6.30 -3.39 26.57
CA HIS A 42 -7.16 -2.72 25.58
C HIS A 42 -6.69 -2.78 24.11
N LEU A 43 -5.69 -3.62 23.80
CA LEU A 43 -5.19 -3.80 22.44
C LEU A 43 -6.27 -4.33 21.48
N PHE A 44 -7.04 -5.33 21.92
CA PHE A 44 -8.06 -6.01 21.09
C PHE A 44 -9.50 -5.56 21.32
N ASN A 45 -9.71 -4.35 21.85
CA ASN A 45 -11.07 -3.84 22.12
C ASN A 45 -11.81 -3.45 20.84
N ILE A 46 -13.15 -3.63 20.83
CA ILE A 46 -14.02 -3.20 19.71
C ILE A 46 -13.98 -1.68 19.49
N LYS A 47 -13.74 -0.90 20.55
CA LYS A 47 -13.53 0.54 20.45
C LYS A 47 -12.31 0.83 19.57
N THR A 48 -11.18 0.17 19.86
CA THR A 48 -9.94 0.26 19.07
C THR A 48 -10.17 -0.16 17.62
N PHE A 49 -10.94 -1.22 17.38
CA PHE A 49 -11.31 -1.63 16.03
C PHE A 49 -12.03 -0.52 15.25
N LEU A 50 -13.12 0.03 15.80
CA LEU A 50 -13.91 1.07 15.13
C LEU A 50 -13.11 2.36 14.95
N GLY A 51 -12.37 2.79 15.98
CA GLY A 51 -11.55 4.00 15.95
C GLY A 51 -10.46 3.92 14.87
N THR A 52 -9.71 2.82 14.85
CA THR A 52 -8.64 2.58 13.87
C THR A 52 -9.19 2.42 12.45
N PHE A 53 -10.31 1.71 12.27
CA PHE A 53 -10.94 1.56 10.96
C PHE A 53 -11.36 2.91 10.36
N VAL A 54 -12.16 3.69 11.08
CA VAL A 54 -12.65 4.99 10.59
C VAL A 54 -11.50 5.99 10.45
N SER A 55 -10.55 6.00 11.37
CA SER A 55 -9.35 6.84 11.25
C SER A 55 -8.57 6.53 9.98
N CYS A 56 -8.26 5.25 9.72
CA CYS A 56 -7.50 4.85 8.54
C CYS A 56 -8.23 5.23 7.24
N MET A 57 -9.55 5.00 7.16
CA MET A 57 -10.33 5.40 5.98
C MET A 57 -10.26 6.90 5.70
N LEU A 58 -10.44 7.74 6.74
CA LEU A 58 -10.37 9.19 6.62
C LEU A 58 -8.95 9.69 6.33
N ALA A 59 -7.94 9.04 6.89
CA ALA A 59 -6.53 9.37 6.63
C ALA A 59 -6.17 9.13 5.17
N VAL A 60 -6.51 7.97 4.62
CA VAL A 60 -6.28 7.65 3.21
C VAL A 60 -7.11 8.55 2.29
N ALA A 61 -8.38 8.82 2.63
CA ALA A 61 -9.25 9.70 1.85
C ALA A 61 -8.77 11.16 1.83
N SER A 62 -8.07 11.61 2.87
CA SER A 62 -7.53 12.98 2.95
C SER A 62 -6.34 13.24 2.03
N GLY A 63 -5.74 12.19 1.46
CA GLY A 63 -4.50 12.31 0.68
C GLY A 63 -3.24 12.47 1.55
N LEU A 64 -3.32 12.13 2.85
CA LEU A 64 -2.13 12.05 3.69
C LEU A 64 -1.17 10.99 3.12
N PHE A 65 0.14 11.26 3.23
CA PHE A 65 1.17 10.37 2.69
C PHE A 65 1.36 9.12 3.55
N CYS A 66 0.37 8.25 3.51
CA CYS A 66 0.28 7.09 4.39
C CYS A 66 -0.49 5.94 3.71
N GLY A 67 -0.21 4.72 4.15
CA GLY A 67 -0.84 3.50 3.65
C GLY A 67 -1.83 2.89 4.63
N LEU A 68 -2.58 1.91 4.16
CA LEU A 68 -3.57 1.17 4.97
C LEU A 68 -3.04 -0.17 5.49
N GLU A 69 -1.85 -0.59 5.05
CA GLU A 69 -1.28 -1.92 5.29
C GLU A 69 -1.16 -2.23 6.79
N GLY A 70 -0.53 -1.32 7.56
CA GLY A 70 -0.28 -1.49 8.99
C GLY A 70 -1.60 -1.63 9.79
N PRO A 71 -2.52 -0.65 9.70
CA PRO A 71 -3.82 -0.74 10.34
C PRO A 71 -4.62 -2.00 9.97
N MET A 72 -4.53 -2.48 8.72
CA MET A 72 -5.25 -3.69 8.32
C MET A 72 -4.72 -4.96 8.99
N VAL A 73 -3.42 -5.07 9.26
CA VAL A 73 -2.89 -6.18 10.08
C VAL A 73 -3.52 -6.15 11.46
N HIS A 74 -3.60 -4.96 12.04
CA HIS A 74 -4.12 -4.79 13.38
C HIS A 74 -5.61 -5.06 13.48
N LEU A 75 -6.42 -4.57 12.53
CA LEU A 75 -7.84 -4.88 12.47
C LEU A 75 -8.07 -6.38 12.27
N GLY A 76 -7.28 -7.04 11.41
CA GLY A 76 -7.31 -8.48 11.23
C GLY A 76 -7.00 -9.25 12.52
N ALA A 77 -5.99 -8.81 13.27
CA ALA A 77 -5.64 -9.37 14.57
C ALA A 77 -6.76 -9.20 15.62
N ILE A 78 -7.43 -8.04 15.67
CA ILE A 78 -8.60 -7.82 16.54
C ILE A 78 -9.75 -8.75 16.15
N LEU A 79 -10.04 -8.90 14.85
CA LEU A 79 -11.08 -9.81 14.38
C LEU A 79 -10.76 -11.27 14.76
N GLY A 80 -9.50 -11.70 14.59
CA GLY A 80 -9.05 -13.01 15.04
C GLY A 80 -9.24 -13.22 16.55
N CYS A 81 -8.83 -12.24 17.37
CA CYS A 81 -9.03 -12.28 18.82
C CYS A 81 -10.52 -12.37 19.19
N GLY A 82 -11.37 -11.53 18.58
CA GLY A 82 -12.81 -11.49 18.82
C GLY A 82 -13.51 -12.79 18.41
N LEU A 83 -13.12 -13.39 17.27
CA LEU A 83 -13.67 -14.67 16.80
C LEU A 83 -13.27 -15.85 17.70
N SER A 84 -12.10 -15.82 18.32
CA SER A 84 -11.68 -16.88 19.24
C SER A 84 -12.54 -16.94 20.52
N GLN A 85 -13.08 -15.80 20.95
CA GLN A 85 -13.85 -15.70 22.20
C GLN A 85 -15.36 -15.65 21.96
N LEU A 86 -15.79 -14.99 20.87
CA LEU A 86 -17.18 -14.63 20.54
C LEU A 86 -17.95 -14.08 21.76
N GLN A 87 -17.24 -13.29 22.57
CA GLN A 87 -17.79 -12.48 23.65
C GLN A 87 -17.33 -11.06 23.45
N SER A 88 -18.19 -10.13 23.84
CA SER A 88 -17.82 -8.74 23.89
C SER A 88 -18.32 -8.16 25.20
N ASP A 89 -17.39 -7.92 26.13
CA ASP A 89 -17.67 -7.19 27.38
C ASP A 89 -18.16 -5.77 27.10
N THR A 90 -17.74 -5.19 25.96
CA THR A 90 -18.16 -3.83 25.55
C THR A 90 -19.59 -3.78 25.01
N LEU A 91 -20.05 -4.83 24.33
CA LEU A 91 -21.41 -4.91 23.78
C LEU A 91 -22.38 -5.69 24.68
N GLY A 92 -21.91 -6.28 25.79
CA GLY A 92 -22.70 -7.12 26.69
C GLY A 92 -23.17 -8.44 26.05
N ILE A 93 -22.55 -8.86 24.93
CA ILE A 93 -22.94 -10.05 24.19
C ILE A 93 -22.11 -11.23 24.70
N HIS A 94 -22.76 -12.15 25.40
CA HIS A 94 -22.17 -13.41 25.86
C HIS A 94 -22.81 -14.60 25.16
N LEU A 95 -22.24 -15.00 24.02
CA LEU A 95 -22.68 -16.20 23.32
C LEU A 95 -22.09 -17.45 24.00
N PRO A 96 -22.86 -18.55 24.17
CA PRO A 96 -22.35 -19.79 24.78
C PRO A 96 -21.51 -20.65 23.82
N PHE A 97 -21.39 -20.26 22.55
CA PHE A 97 -20.61 -20.98 21.54
C PHE A 97 -19.10 -20.71 21.70
N PHE A 98 -18.26 -21.68 21.32
CA PHE A 98 -16.78 -21.60 21.32
C PHE A 98 -16.09 -21.45 22.69
N THR A 99 -16.73 -21.89 23.78
CA THR A 99 -16.12 -21.93 25.13
C THR A 99 -14.77 -22.66 25.19
N ARG A 100 -14.59 -23.70 24.36
CA ARG A 100 -13.33 -24.45 24.23
C ARG A 100 -12.13 -23.59 23.84
N PHE A 101 -12.32 -22.59 22.99
CA PHE A 101 -11.24 -21.73 22.49
C PHE A 101 -10.95 -20.53 23.40
N ARG A 102 -11.71 -20.38 24.49
CA ARG A 102 -11.52 -19.30 25.47
C ARG A 102 -10.36 -19.55 26.43
N ASN A 103 -10.05 -20.81 26.75
CA ASN A 103 -9.03 -21.15 27.73
C ASN A 103 -7.61 -20.94 27.18
N SER A 104 -6.78 -20.25 27.97
CA SER A 104 -5.32 -20.13 27.78
C SER A 104 -4.54 -21.32 28.36
N ALA A 105 -5.21 -22.40 28.75
CA ALA A 105 -4.62 -23.47 29.55
C ALA A 105 -5.21 -24.82 29.14
N ASP A 106 -4.71 -25.38 28.05
CA ASP A 106 -4.65 -26.84 27.94
C ASP A 106 -3.31 -27.27 28.54
N ASN A 107 -3.36 -27.62 29.83
CA ASN A 107 -2.30 -28.28 30.60
C ASN A 107 -2.04 -29.69 30.04
N TYR A 108 -1.30 -29.79 28.93
CA TYR A 108 -0.59 -31.02 28.58
C TYR A 108 0.89 -30.86 28.96
N PRO A 109 1.42 -31.64 29.93
CA PRO A 109 2.84 -31.62 30.24
C PRO A 109 3.59 -32.17 29.03
N GLY A 110 4.37 -31.31 28.35
CA GLY A 110 5.17 -31.68 27.17
C GLY A 110 4.86 -30.91 25.88
N VAL A 111 3.83 -30.06 25.86
CA VAL A 111 3.51 -29.21 24.70
C VAL A 111 3.45 -27.75 25.17
N ALA A 112 4.40 -26.91 24.77
CA ALA A 112 4.46 -25.48 25.07
C ALA A 112 3.34 -24.67 24.34
N SER A 113 2.07 -25.02 24.57
CA SER A 113 0.93 -24.62 23.74
C SER A 113 -0.23 -24.01 24.57
N ALA A 114 0.08 -23.30 25.65
CA ALA A 114 -0.90 -22.56 26.46
C ALA A 114 -1.24 -21.17 25.86
N THR A 115 -0.24 -20.54 25.22
CA THR A 115 -0.39 -19.30 24.43
C THR A 115 -1.02 -19.55 23.05
N CYS A 116 -1.19 -20.82 22.65
CA CYS A 116 -1.33 -21.21 21.25
C CYS A 116 -2.69 -20.92 20.62
N CYS A 117 -3.84 -21.18 21.26
CA CYS A 117 -5.14 -21.07 20.57
C CYS A 117 -5.51 -19.62 20.23
N ARG A 118 -5.49 -18.72 21.22
CA ARG A 118 -5.85 -17.31 21.01
C ARG A 118 -4.87 -16.61 20.06
N CYS A 119 -3.57 -16.86 20.26
CA CYS A 119 -2.53 -16.33 19.39
C CYS A 119 -2.61 -16.91 17.98
N SER A 120 -3.01 -18.17 17.80
CA SER A 120 -3.25 -18.76 16.46
C SER A 120 -4.31 -18.00 15.68
N PHE A 121 -5.45 -17.66 16.31
CA PHE A 121 -6.49 -16.86 15.65
C PHE A 121 -6.05 -15.43 15.37
N ILE A 122 -5.31 -14.80 16.30
CA ILE A 122 -4.75 -13.46 16.12
C ILE A 122 -3.77 -13.45 14.94
N THR A 123 -2.87 -14.43 14.87
CA THR A 123 -1.91 -14.60 13.78
C THR A 123 -2.62 -14.85 12.46
N ALA A 124 -3.61 -15.75 12.41
CA ALA A 124 -4.40 -16.01 11.21
C ALA A 124 -5.17 -14.77 10.73
N GLY A 125 -5.72 -13.98 11.67
CA GLY A 125 -6.40 -12.73 11.38
C GLY A 125 -5.44 -11.64 10.86
N ALA A 126 -4.26 -11.50 11.47
CA ALA A 126 -3.21 -10.59 11.01
C ALA A 126 -2.77 -10.90 9.58
N GLY A 127 -2.55 -12.19 9.28
CA GLY A 127 -2.22 -12.67 7.94
C GLY A 127 -3.32 -12.41 6.91
N ALA A 128 -4.59 -12.64 7.29
CA ALA A 128 -5.74 -12.32 6.45
C ALA A 128 -5.85 -10.81 6.15
N GLY A 129 -5.53 -9.96 7.12
CA GLY A 129 -5.43 -8.52 6.95
C GLY A 129 -4.42 -8.15 5.86
N ILE A 130 -3.17 -8.63 5.98
CA ILE A 130 -2.11 -8.43 4.96
C ILE A 130 -2.52 -8.98 3.59
N ALA A 131 -3.06 -10.21 3.56
CA ALA A 131 -3.48 -10.87 2.34
C ALA A 131 -4.56 -10.06 1.60
N SER A 132 -5.52 -9.47 2.31
CA SER A 132 -6.57 -8.62 1.72
C SER A 132 -6.02 -7.36 1.06
N VAL A 133 -4.96 -6.76 1.62
CA VAL A 133 -4.38 -5.50 1.12
C VAL A 133 -3.54 -5.71 -0.13
N PHE A 134 -2.63 -6.68 -0.08
CA PHE A 134 -1.73 -6.98 -1.19
C PHE A 134 -2.33 -7.94 -2.21
N ARG A 135 -3.49 -8.54 -1.92
CA ARG A 135 -4.12 -9.60 -2.72
C ARG A 135 -3.18 -10.80 -2.95
N ALA A 136 -2.40 -11.12 -1.93
CA ALA A 136 -1.35 -12.12 -1.96
C ALA A 136 -1.50 -13.07 -0.77
N PRO A 137 -2.23 -14.19 -0.90
CA PRO A 137 -2.52 -15.06 0.23
C PRO A 137 -1.26 -15.74 0.80
N ILE A 138 -0.33 -16.14 -0.07
CA ILE A 138 0.96 -16.71 0.34
C ILE A 138 1.83 -15.63 1.00
N GLY A 139 1.80 -14.40 0.47
CA GLY A 139 2.50 -13.26 1.07
C GLY A 139 2.03 -12.97 2.50
N GLY A 140 0.72 -13.03 2.76
CA GLY A 140 0.15 -12.90 4.10
C GLY A 140 0.58 -14.00 5.07
N LEU A 141 0.57 -15.26 4.62
CA LEU A 141 1.06 -16.39 5.43
C LEU A 141 2.54 -16.23 5.80
N LEU A 142 3.39 -15.94 4.81
CA LEU A 142 4.83 -15.77 5.02
C LEU A 142 5.13 -14.54 5.89
N PHE A 143 4.38 -13.46 5.74
CA PHE A 143 4.51 -12.28 6.60
C PHE A 143 4.22 -12.65 8.05
N THR A 144 3.17 -13.44 8.31
CA THR A 144 2.90 -13.89 9.67
C THR A 144 4.01 -14.78 10.24
N LEU A 145 4.58 -15.65 9.39
CA LEU A 145 5.70 -16.53 9.74
C LEU A 145 6.98 -15.75 10.08
N GLU A 146 7.23 -14.67 9.34
CA GLU A 146 8.47 -13.91 9.45
C GLU A 146 8.43 -12.84 10.55
N GLU A 147 7.30 -12.16 10.74
CA GLU A 147 7.20 -11.00 11.64
C GLU A 147 6.30 -11.18 12.85
N VAL A 148 5.23 -11.97 12.72
CA VAL A 148 4.10 -11.90 13.67
C VAL A 148 4.20 -12.98 14.75
N SER A 149 4.62 -14.20 14.41
CA SER A 149 4.68 -15.30 15.37
C SER A 149 6.06 -15.97 15.41
N SER A 150 6.56 -16.16 16.63
CA SER A 150 7.86 -16.80 16.91
C SER A 150 7.80 -18.34 16.89
N PHE A 151 6.62 -18.93 17.06
CA PHE A 151 6.43 -20.39 17.10
C PHE A 151 5.36 -20.82 16.09
N TRP A 152 5.63 -21.88 15.34
CA TRP A 152 4.77 -22.34 14.26
C TRP A 152 4.61 -23.85 14.21
N ASP A 153 3.37 -24.28 14.01
CA ASP A 153 2.99 -25.64 13.63
C ASP A 153 2.55 -25.62 12.15
N ILE A 154 2.89 -26.67 11.40
CA ILE A 154 2.44 -26.86 10.03
C ILE A 154 0.91 -26.85 9.91
N ARG A 155 0.19 -27.34 10.94
CA ARG A 155 -1.27 -27.29 10.98
C ARG A 155 -1.80 -25.86 11.01
N LEU A 156 -1.17 -25.01 11.82
CA LEU A 156 -1.50 -23.59 11.91
C LEU A 156 -1.18 -22.86 10.60
N ALA A 157 -0.08 -23.24 9.93
CA ALA A 157 0.27 -22.68 8.63
C ALA A 157 -0.82 -22.96 7.58
N TRP A 158 -1.34 -24.19 7.50
CA TRP A 158 -2.45 -24.53 6.60
C TRP A 158 -3.75 -23.78 6.92
N GLN A 159 -4.10 -23.66 8.21
CA GLN A 159 -5.28 -22.91 8.65
C GLN A 159 -5.16 -21.42 8.32
N THR A 160 -3.98 -20.84 8.57
CA THR A 160 -3.68 -19.45 8.24
C THR A 160 -3.70 -19.23 6.74
N PHE A 161 -3.14 -20.15 5.95
CA PHE A 161 -3.19 -20.08 4.49
C PHE A 161 -4.63 -20.06 3.97
N PHE A 162 -5.50 -20.95 4.48
CA PHE A 162 -6.91 -20.99 4.11
C PHE A 162 -7.64 -19.68 4.51
N CYS A 163 -7.34 -19.13 5.68
CA CYS A 163 -7.84 -17.82 6.12
C CYS A 163 -7.41 -16.70 5.15
N CYS A 164 -6.13 -16.63 4.78
CA CYS A 164 -5.61 -15.66 3.82
C CYS A 164 -6.24 -15.80 2.42
N LEU A 165 -6.45 -17.04 1.96
CA LEU A 165 -7.09 -17.33 0.67
C LEU A 165 -8.54 -16.84 0.65
N THR A 166 -9.32 -17.16 1.68
CA THR A 166 -10.72 -16.72 1.79
C THR A 166 -10.84 -15.20 1.92
N ALA A 167 -9.96 -14.54 2.67
CA ALA A 167 -9.91 -13.08 2.77
C ALA A 167 -9.59 -12.41 1.42
N THR A 168 -8.60 -12.93 0.70
CA THR A 168 -8.23 -12.43 -0.63
C THR A 168 -9.39 -12.61 -1.63
N PHE A 169 -9.97 -13.81 -1.68
CA PHE A 169 -11.12 -14.11 -2.53
C PHE A 169 -12.30 -13.17 -2.24
N THR A 170 -12.63 -12.96 -0.98
CA THR A 170 -13.74 -12.08 -0.58
C THR A 170 -13.48 -10.63 -1.00
N THR A 171 -12.25 -10.14 -0.82
CA THR A 171 -11.85 -8.80 -1.23
C THR A 171 -11.94 -8.61 -2.73
N ASP A 172 -11.52 -9.62 -3.49
CA ASP A 172 -11.57 -9.59 -4.96
C ASP A 172 -13.00 -9.68 -5.48
N LEU A 173 -13.82 -10.57 -4.91
CA LEU A 173 -15.23 -10.71 -5.24
C LEU A 173 -15.99 -9.40 -5.02
N LEU A 174 -15.83 -8.78 -3.84
CA LEU A 174 -16.49 -7.51 -3.51
C LEU A 174 -15.96 -6.37 -4.39
N SER A 175 -14.65 -6.29 -4.60
CA SER A 175 -14.05 -5.24 -5.43
C SER A 175 -14.51 -5.31 -6.88
N SER A 176 -14.60 -6.51 -7.46
CA SER A 176 -15.09 -6.69 -8.84
C SER A 176 -16.58 -6.38 -8.96
N SER A 177 -17.39 -6.84 -8.00
CA SER A 177 -18.84 -6.58 -8.01
C SER A 177 -19.16 -5.08 -7.87
N LEU A 178 -18.48 -4.38 -6.96
CA LEU A 178 -18.65 -2.93 -6.78
C LEU A 178 -18.16 -2.13 -7.99
N TYR A 179 -17.07 -2.57 -8.63
CA TYR A 179 -16.58 -1.93 -9.86
C TYR A 179 -17.60 -2.08 -11.00
N GLY A 180 -18.15 -3.28 -11.21
CA GLY A 180 -19.21 -3.51 -12.19
C GLY A 180 -20.46 -2.67 -11.94
N PHE A 181 -20.84 -2.49 -10.67
CA PHE A 181 -21.97 -1.67 -10.28
C PHE A 181 -21.80 -0.20 -10.64
N VAL A 182 -20.65 0.42 -10.30
CA VAL A 182 -20.40 1.85 -10.56
C VAL A 182 -20.32 2.16 -12.05
N TYR A 183 -19.71 1.28 -12.85
CA TYR A 183 -19.46 1.57 -14.27
C TYR A 183 -20.55 1.08 -15.22
N ARG A 184 -21.22 -0.04 -14.91
CA ARG A 184 -22.22 -0.65 -15.81
C ARG A 184 -23.64 -0.66 -15.24
N GLY A 185 -23.83 -0.25 -13.98
CA GLY A 185 -25.15 -0.27 -13.33
C GLY A 185 -25.65 -1.68 -12.95
N HIS A 186 -24.84 -2.73 -13.16
CA HIS A 186 -25.19 -4.10 -12.84
C HIS A 186 -24.30 -4.63 -11.70
N PHE A 187 -24.93 -5.07 -10.61
CA PHE A 187 -24.25 -5.75 -9.50
C PHE A 187 -23.95 -7.21 -9.86
N GLY A 188 -22.80 -7.74 -9.44
CA GLY A 188 -22.45 -9.16 -9.60
C GLY A 188 -21.62 -9.53 -10.84
N PHE A 189 -21.11 -8.57 -11.61
CA PHE A 189 -20.17 -8.89 -12.70
C PHE A 189 -18.78 -9.23 -12.12
N PHE A 190 -18.32 -10.46 -12.36
CA PHE A 190 -17.01 -10.92 -11.91
C PHE A 190 -16.00 -10.87 -13.07
N GLU A 191 -15.12 -9.88 -13.05
CA GLU A 191 -14.05 -9.76 -14.05
C GLU A 191 -12.91 -10.74 -13.70
N ALA A 192 -13.01 -11.96 -14.24
CA ALA A 192 -12.07 -13.05 -13.99
C ALA A 192 -10.68 -12.84 -14.61
N GLU A 193 -10.59 -12.05 -15.68
CA GLU A 193 -9.35 -11.88 -16.47
C GLU A 193 -8.25 -11.08 -15.76
N LYS A 194 -8.58 -10.28 -14.74
CA LYS A 194 -7.63 -9.36 -14.08
C LYS A 194 -7.09 -9.83 -12.73
N ARG A 195 -7.47 -11.03 -12.23
CA ARG A 195 -7.17 -11.43 -10.85
C ARG A 195 -6.64 -12.86 -10.72
N ILE A 196 -5.41 -12.95 -10.22
CA ILE A 196 -4.52 -14.11 -10.09
C ILE A 196 -5.22 -15.35 -9.48
N LEU A 197 -6.20 -15.16 -8.60
CA LEU A 197 -6.85 -16.25 -7.87
C LEU A 197 -7.55 -17.26 -8.80
N PHE A 198 -8.15 -16.81 -9.91
CA PHE A 198 -8.77 -17.71 -10.88
C PHE A 198 -7.77 -18.33 -11.84
N TRP A 199 -6.64 -17.67 -12.10
CA TRP A 199 -5.60 -18.19 -12.99
C TRP A 199 -4.85 -19.38 -12.38
N VAL A 200 -4.55 -19.33 -11.06
CA VAL A 200 -3.94 -20.46 -10.34
C VAL A 200 -4.91 -21.64 -10.24
N LEU A 201 -6.20 -21.40 -9.96
CA LEU A 201 -7.21 -22.47 -9.94
C LEU A 201 -7.38 -23.08 -11.34
N PHE A 202 -7.37 -22.27 -12.39
CA PHE A 202 -7.41 -22.74 -13.78
C PHE A 202 -6.17 -23.56 -14.14
N HIS A 203 -5.00 -23.29 -13.55
CA HIS A 203 -3.81 -24.12 -13.77
C HIS A 203 -3.81 -25.42 -12.94
N VAL A 204 -4.39 -25.43 -11.75
CA VAL A 204 -4.47 -26.63 -10.88
C VAL A 204 -5.58 -27.59 -11.35
N THR A 205 -6.66 -27.09 -11.95
CA THR A 205 -7.77 -27.91 -12.46
C THR A 205 -7.75 -28.10 -13.99
N GLY A 206 -6.97 -27.30 -14.73
CA GLY A 206 -7.02 -27.18 -16.19
C GLY A 206 -6.16 -28.13 -17.02
N ARG A 207 -5.97 -29.39 -16.58
CA ARG A 207 -5.60 -30.46 -17.53
C ARG A 207 -6.82 -31.05 -18.26
N MET A 208 -8.03 -30.75 -17.82
CA MET A 208 -9.26 -31.37 -18.35
C MET A 208 -10.10 -30.44 -19.27
N LEU A 209 -9.85 -29.13 -19.26
CA LEU A 209 -10.66 -28.14 -20.02
C LEU A 209 -9.88 -27.45 -21.15
N ARG A 210 -8.89 -28.12 -21.74
CA ARG A 210 -8.03 -27.53 -22.80
C ARG A 210 -8.65 -27.59 -24.20
N THR A 211 -9.83 -28.19 -24.37
CA THR A 211 -10.43 -28.47 -25.69
C THR A 211 -11.60 -27.56 -26.09
N CYS A 212 -12.14 -26.73 -25.21
CA CYS A 212 -13.38 -25.98 -25.52
C CYS A 212 -13.23 -24.50 -25.86
N PHE A 213 -12.03 -23.91 -25.87
CA PHE A 213 -11.91 -22.50 -26.23
C PHE A 213 -10.65 -22.23 -27.06
N LEU A 214 -10.86 -22.12 -28.37
CA LEU A 214 -9.90 -21.59 -29.35
C LEU A 214 -9.67 -20.09 -29.10
N LEU A 215 -8.97 -19.73 -28.02
CA LEU A 215 -8.36 -18.41 -27.90
C LEU A 215 -6.89 -18.50 -28.38
N PRO A 216 -6.44 -17.57 -29.24
CA PRO A 216 -5.08 -17.59 -29.77
C PRO A 216 -4.06 -17.29 -28.65
N SER A 217 -3.03 -18.14 -28.56
CA SER A 217 -1.87 -18.06 -27.65
C SER A 217 -0.92 -16.88 -27.95
N THR A 218 -1.41 -15.65 -28.03
CA THR A 218 -0.58 -14.50 -28.42
C THR A 218 -0.58 -13.34 -27.41
N GLN A 219 -0.65 -13.57 -26.10
CA GLN A 219 -0.36 -12.51 -25.11
C GLN A 219 0.30 -13.03 -23.81
N VAL A 220 1.12 -14.09 -23.88
CA VAL A 220 1.96 -14.53 -22.75
C VAL A 220 3.43 -14.46 -23.16
N LYS A 221 3.92 -13.26 -23.45
CA LYS A 221 5.31 -13.01 -23.87
C LYS A 221 6.02 -11.87 -23.13
N ASN A 222 5.59 -11.57 -21.90
CA ASN A 222 6.34 -10.65 -21.03
C ASN A 222 6.72 -11.32 -19.71
N LEU A 223 7.10 -12.60 -19.76
CA LEU A 223 7.87 -13.18 -18.67
C LEU A 223 9.18 -12.37 -18.56
N LEU A 224 9.62 -12.06 -17.33
CA LEU A 224 10.89 -11.36 -17.11
C LEU A 224 12.04 -12.25 -17.57
N ASP A 225 12.41 -12.17 -18.85
CA ASP A 225 13.65 -12.75 -19.33
C ASP A 225 14.80 -11.85 -18.84
N MET A 226 15.18 -12.07 -17.58
CA MET A 226 16.28 -11.37 -16.94
C MET A 226 17.59 -11.99 -17.37
N HIS A 227 18.42 -11.17 -18.00
CA HIS A 227 19.79 -11.56 -18.28
C HIS A 227 20.57 -11.68 -16.97
N VAL A 228 21.51 -12.61 -16.89
CA VAL A 228 22.36 -12.79 -15.70
C VAL A 228 23.13 -11.51 -15.36
N LEU A 229 23.38 -10.65 -16.34
CA LEU A 229 24.02 -9.36 -16.10
C LEU A 229 23.17 -8.40 -15.24
N ALA A 230 21.85 -8.61 -15.15
CA ALA A 230 20.95 -7.82 -14.31
C ALA A 230 21.20 -8.00 -12.80
N PHE A 231 21.86 -9.09 -12.38
CA PHE A 231 22.20 -9.31 -10.99
C PHE A 231 23.19 -8.28 -10.44
N ILE A 232 24.12 -7.79 -11.26
CA ILE A 232 25.13 -6.80 -10.84
C ILE A 232 24.47 -5.49 -10.40
N PRO A 233 23.66 -4.81 -11.24
CA PRO A 233 22.96 -3.60 -10.81
C PRO A 233 21.92 -3.87 -9.72
N ALA A 234 21.30 -5.06 -9.67
CA ALA A 234 20.39 -5.42 -8.59
C ALA A 234 21.09 -5.53 -7.23
N ILE A 235 22.32 -6.09 -7.17
CA ILE A 235 23.12 -6.14 -5.94
C ILE A 235 23.52 -4.73 -5.48
N LEU A 236 23.93 -3.86 -6.42
CA LEU A 236 24.23 -2.45 -6.11
C LEU A 236 23.01 -1.72 -5.56
N LEU A 237 21.83 -1.91 -6.18
CA LEU A 237 20.55 -1.41 -5.69
C LEU A 237 20.19 -1.95 -4.31
N GLY A 238 20.51 -3.22 -4.05
CA GLY A 238 20.36 -3.86 -2.74
C GLY A 238 21.18 -3.15 -1.67
N MET A 239 22.48 -2.94 -1.92
CA MET A 239 23.37 -2.25 -0.99
C MET A 239 22.95 -0.80 -0.73
N LEU A 240 22.58 -0.06 -1.78
CA LEU A 240 22.07 1.31 -1.66
C LEU A 240 20.74 1.36 -0.90
N GLY A 241 19.82 0.44 -1.18
CA GLY A 241 18.54 0.32 -0.48
C GLY A 241 18.71 0.01 1.01
N GLY A 242 19.68 -0.85 1.35
CA GLY A 242 20.04 -1.14 2.74
C GLY A 242 20.62 0.07 3.47
N LEU A 243 21.53 0.81 2.84
CA LEU A 243 22.14 2.02 3.42
C LEU A 243 21.10 3.14 3.60
N LEU A 244 20.28 3.42 2.58
CA LEU A 244 19.21 4.40 2.66
C LEU A 244 18.14 3.98 3.66
N GLY A 245 17.84 2.68 3.77
CA GLY A 245 16.93 2.14 4.78
C GLY A 245 17.47 2.33 6.20
N ALA A 246 18.75 2.08 6.43
CA ALA A 246 19.39 2.34 7.73
C ALA A 246 19.36 3.84 8.10
N LEU A 247 19.61 4.72 7.12
CA LEU A 247 19.47 6.18 7.30
C LEU A 247 18.03 6.55 7.65
N PHE A 248 17.04 6.01 6.94
CA PHE A 248 15.62 6.22 7.19
C PHE A 248 15.23 5.80 8.60
N VAL A 249 15.64 4.62 9.05
CA VAL A 249 15.38 4.13 10.42
C VAL A 249 16.05 5.03 11.46
N SER A 250 17.30 5.43 11.25
CA SER A 250 18.02 6.32 12.17
C SER A 250 17.33 7.68 12.33
N LEU A 251 16.86 8.26 11.21
CA LEU A 251 16.12 9.52 11.22
C LEU A 251 14.76 9.39 11.90
N ASN A 252 14.02 8.32 11.63
CA ASN A 252 12.73 8.05 12.28
C ASN A 252 12.89 7.92 13.80
N ILE A 253 13.92 7.21 14.28
CA ILE A 253 14.20 7.10 15.72
C ILE A 253 14.50 8.47 16.33
N LYS A 254 15.31 9.31 15.67
CA LYS A 254 15.63 10.66 16.15
C LYS A 254 14.39 11.56 16.19
N ILE A 255 13.58 11.56 15.11
CA ILE A 255 12.35 12.35 15.03
C ILE A 255 11.36 11.91 16.10
N ASN A 256 11.14 10.61 16.28
CA ASN A 256 10.25 10.10 17.31
C ASN A 256 10.76 10.43 18.73
N LYS A 257 12.07 10.39 18.97
CA LYS A 257 12.65 10.81 20.26
C LYS A 257 12.43 12.30 20.52
N LEU A 258 12.65 13.16 19.52
CA LEU A 258 12.38 14.60 19.61
C LEU A 258 10.89 14.88 19.85
N ARG A 259 10.01 14.16 19.15
CA ARG A 259 8.55 14.24 19.31
C ARG A 259 8.12 13.89 20.74
N MET A 260 8.68 12.80 21.29
CA MET A 260 8.42 12.40 22.68
C MET A 260 8.91 13.43 23.69
N GLN A 261 10.12 13.99 23.50
CA GLN A 261 10.63 15.06 24.35
C GLN A 261 9.73 16.30 24.30
N PHE A 262 9.34 16.74 23.10
CA PHE A 262 8.48 17.91 22.90
C PHE A 262 7.10 17.75 23.54
N PHE A 263 6.42 16.61 23.31
CA PHE A 263 5.09 16.39 23.87
C PHE A 263 5.08 16.11 25.37
N ASN A 264 6.17 15.59 25.93
CA ASN A 264 6.32 15.39 27.37
C ASN A 264 6.65 16.70 28.11
N SER A 265 7.26 17.69 27.43
CA SER A 265 7.48 19.03 28.01
C SER A 265 6.18 19.81 28.23
N ILE A 266 5.06 19.39 27.64
CA ILE A 266 3.75 20.05 27.78
C ILE A 266 3.01 19.46 29.01
N PRO A 267 2.85 20.22 30.11
CA PRO A 267 2.29 19.69 31.35
C PRO A 267 0.78 19.41 31.28
N LYS A 268 0.05 20.06 30.37
CA LYS A 268 -1.40 19.88 30.21
C LYS A 268 -1.72 18.81 29.16
N SER A 269 -2.40 17.74 29.58
CA SER A 269 -2.82 16.64 28.69
C SER A 269 -3.66 17.11 27.49
N SER A 270 -4.60 18.04 27.71
CA SER A 270 -5.42 18.62 26.63
C SER A 270 -4.56 19.36 25.61
N LEU A 271 -3.58 20.16 26.07
CA LEU A 271 -2.70 20.93 25.18
C LEU A 271 -1.73 20.03 24.40
N SER A 272 -1.30 18.92 24.99
CA SER A 272 -0.49 17.90 24.30
C SER A 272 -1.29 17.21 23.19
N LYS A 273 -2.57 16.85 23.46
CA LYS A 273 -3.46 16.28 22.44
C LYS A 273 -3.75 17.25 21.30
N THR A 274 -4.04 18.53 21.59
CA THR A 274 -4.26 19.53 20.54
C THR A 274 -3.00 19.82 19.73
N SER A 275 -1.82 19.77 20.35
CA SER A 275 -0.55 19.91 19.64
C SER A 275 -0.29 18.74 18.67
N LYS A 276 -0.65 17.51 19.04
CA LYS A 276 -0.61 16.33 18.15
C LYS A 276 -1.59 16.45 16.96
N LEU A 277 -2.78 17.02 17.19
CA LEU A 277 -3.72 17.33 16.11
C LEU A 277 -3.16 18.40 15.16
N LEU A 278 -2.50 19.42 15.70
CA LEU A 278 -1.90 20.48 14.89
C LEU A 278 -0.76 19.93 14.04
N GLU A 279 0.06 19.02 14.58
CA GLU A 279 1.14 18.36 13.84
C GLU A 279 0.61 17.62 12.61
N THR A 280 -0.48 16.86 12.73
CA THR A 280 -1.04 16.09 11.60
C THR A 280 -1.60 16.98 10.50
N VAL A 281 -2.20 18.12 10.87
CA VAL A 281 -2.62 19.15 9.91
C VAL A 281 -1.41 19.79 9.23
N LEU A 282 -0.36 20.13 9.98
CA LEU A 282 0.86 20.70 9.42
C LEU A 282 1.54 19.75 8.42
N ILE A 283 1.57 18.45 8.71
CA ILE A 283 2.06 17.43 7.78
C ILE A 283 1.24 17.47 6.50
N LEU A 284 -0.10 17.43 6.58
CA LEU A 284 -0.96 17.50 5.39
C LEU A 284 -0.77 18.80 4.58
N VAL A 285 -0.67 19.94 5.27
CA VAL A 285 -0.43 21.25 4.63
C VAL A 285 0.92 21.26 3.91
N LYS A 286 1.95 20.62 4.48
CA LYS A 286 3.25 20.50 3.82
C LYS A 286 3.18 19.56 2.63
N THR A 287 2.51 18.41 2.74
CA THR A 287 2.25 17.48 1.63
C THR A 287 1.52 18.15 0.46
N GLY A 288 0.40 18.83 0.74
CA GLY A 288 -0.41 19.49 -0.29
C GLY A 288 0.18 20.81 -0.76
N GLY A 289 0.94 21.49 0.10
CA GLY A 289 1.62 22.74 -0.22
C GLY A 289 2.76 22.54 -1.21
N THR A 290 3.59 21.50 -1.06
CA THR A 290 4.70 21.25 -2.00
C THR A 290 4.25 21.00 -3.44
N GLY A 291 3.06 20.44 -3.66
CA GLY A 291 2.46 20.35 -4.99
C GLY A 291 1.97 21.71 -5.54
N GLY A 292 1.64 22.67 -4.67
CA GLY A 292 1.17 24.01 -5.04
C GLY A 292 2.23 25.11 -5.07
N TYR A 293 3.36 24.97 -4.36
CA TYR A 293 4.45 25.96 -4.38
C TYR A 293 5.22 25.96 -5.70
N GLU A 294 5.26 24.85 -6.44
CA GLU A 294 5.73 24.84 -7.83
C GLU A 294 4.74 25.51 -8.80
N GLU A 295 3.44 25.52 -8.48
CA GLU A 295 2.41 26.18 -9.29
C GLU A 295 2.28 27.69 -9.01
N ALA A 296 2.52 28.14 -7.77
CA ALA A 296 2.34 29.54 -7.38
C ALA A 296 3.55 30.44 -7.72
N GLY A 297 4.70 29.87 -8.09
CA GLY A 297 5.95 30.59 -8.36
C GLY A 297 6.03 31.29 -9.72
N ARG A 298 5.12 31.03 -10.67
CA ARG A 298 5.08 31.73 -11.96
C ARG A 298 3.65 32.04 -12.36
N GLY A 299 3.39 33.32 -12.59
CA GLY A 299 2.08 33.88 -12.88
C GLY A 299 1.35 33.16 -14.02
N TRP A 300 0.02 33.23 -13.96
CA TRP A 300 -0.91 32.78 -14.98
C TRP A 300 -0.58 33.46 -16.32
N ILE A 301 0.23 32.82 -17.17
CA ILE A 301 0.43 33.29 -18.53
C ILE A 301 -0.73 32.74 -19.38
N ASN A 302 -1.63 33.65 -19.78
CA ASN A 302 -2.65 33.39 -20.79
C ASN A 302 -1.97 33.03 -22.12
N VAL A 303 -1.84 31.74 -22.42
CA VAL A 303 -1.41 31.28 -23.75
C VAL A 303 -2.64 31.20 -24.65
N LYS A 304 -2.85 32.25 -25.47
CA LYS A 304 -3.66 32.13 -26.70
C LYS A 304 -2.89 31.23 -27.67
N SER A 305 -3.27 29.97 -27.79
CA SER A 305 -2.70 29.08 -28.81
C SER A 305 -3.52 29.11 -30.11
N LYS A 306 -2.81 29.31 -31.22
CA LYS A 306 -3.30 29.40 -32.59
C LYS A 306 -3.20 28.00 -33.21
N HIS A 307 -4.31 27.50 -33.76
CA HIS A 307 -4.41 26.20 -34.42
C HIS A 307 -3.35 25.99 -35.52
N ARG A 308 -2.51 24.95 -35.38
CA ARG A 308 -1.94 24.20 -36.51
C ARG A 308 -1.55 22.78 -36.06
N THR A 309 -2.44 21.85 -36.40
CA THR A 309 -2.21 20.44 -36.74
C THR A 309 -0.99 19.71 -36.13
N GLY A 310 -1.28 18.85 -35.15
CA GLY A 310 -0.54 17.60 -34.91
C GLY A 310 0.32 17.54 -33.65
N GLU A 311 -0.29 17.49 -32.45
CA GLU A 311 0.41 17.12 -31.21
C GLU A 311 -0.46 16.24 -30.29
N VAL A 312 0.24 15.37 -29.56
CA VAL A 312 -0.23 14.23 -28.76
C VAL A 312 -1.03 14.69 -27.54
N TYR A 313 -2.24 14.17 -27.37
CA TYR A 313 -3.02 14.33 -26.15
C TYR A 313 -2.48 13.41 -25.04
N CYS A 314 -2.08 13.96 -23.90
CA CYS A 314 -2.12 13.20 -22.65
C CYS A 314 -3.59 12.96 -22.30
N ILE A 315 -4.08 11.78 -22.66
CA ILE A 315 -5.45 11.34 -22.41
C ILE A 315 -5.62 11.13 -20.90
N ALA A 316 -6.15 12.13 -20.19
CA ALA A 316 -7.07 11.86 -19.10
C ALA A 316 -8.43 11.55 -19.74
N LEU A 317 -8.83 10.27 -19.76
CA LEU A 317 -10.12 9.82 -20.31
C LEU A 317 -11.28 10.48 -19.53
N VAL A 318 -11.75 11.64 -20.01
CA VAL A 318 -13.14 12.07 -19.81
C VAL A 318 -13.93 11.49 -20.97
N ALA A 319 -14.51 10.32 -20.77
CA ALA A 319 -15.53 9.80 -21.67
C ALA A 319 -16.79 10.68 -21.54
N ASN A 320 -17.20 11.32 -22.62
CA ASN A 320 -18.45 12.06 -22.72
C ASN A 320 -19.46 11.20 -23.51
N PRO A 321 -20.49 10.61 -22.88
CA PRO A 321 -21.63 10.11 -23.61
C PRO A 321 -22.77 11.12 -23.45
N GLY A 322 -22.98 11.93 -24.49
CA GLY A 322 -24.16 12.76 -24.59
C GLY A 322 -25.42 11.90 -24.64
N SER A 323 -26.19 11.89 -23.54
CA SER A 323 -27.66 11.90 -23.54
C SER A 323 -28.14 12.09 -22.12
N GLY A 324 -28.81 13.21 -21.87
CA GLY A 324 -29.04 13.78 -20.54
C GLY A 324 -29.86 12.93 -19.56
N LYS A 325 -29.34 12.84 -18.33
CA LYS A 325 -30.12 12.80 -17.08
C LYS A 325 -29.30 13.49 -15.99
N ASN A 326 -29.94 14.42 -15.29
CA ASN A 326 -29.35 15.24 -14.23
C ASN A 326 -28.91 14.38 -13.04
N TYR A 327 -27.62 14.43 -12.67
CA TYR A 327 -27.15 13.97 -11.36
C TYR A 327 -26.10 14.93 -10.81
N LEU A 328 -26.25 15.21 -9.51
CA LEU A 328 -25.45 16.08 -8.67
C LEU A 328 -23.96 15.68 -8.74
N LEU A 329 -23.19 16.39 -9.56
CA LEU A 329 -21.75 16.20 -9.72
C LEU A 329 -21.03 16.68 -8.45
N LEU A 330 -20.77 15.76 -7.52
CA LEU A 330 -19.81 15.97 -6.44
C LEU A 330 -18.43 16.12 -7.10
N ALA A 331 -18.04 17.35 -7.39
CA ALA A 331 -16.81 17.72 -8.07
C ALA A 331 -15.58 17.35 -7.22
N VAL A 332 -15.14 16.09 -7.31
CA VAL A 332 -13.92 15.55 -6.68
C VAL A 332 -12.81 15.36 -7.73
N GLY A 333 -12.77 16.20 -8.77
CA GLY A 333 -11.71 16.16 -9.76
C GLY A 333 -11.58 17.45 -10.54
N CYS A 334 -11.15 18.53 -9.90
CA CYS A 334 -10.67 19.70 -10.65
C CYS A 334 -9.27 19.42 -11.18
N ILE A 335 -9.23 18.97 -12.43
CA ILE A 335 -8.30 19.33 -13.52
C ILE A 335 -7.11 20.20 -13.06
N LEU A 336 -5.96 19.56 -12.79
CA LEU A 336 -4.66 20.21 -12.92
C LEU A 336 -4.36 20.26 -14.42
N SER A 337 -4.46 21.44 -15.02
CA SER A 337 -3.97 21.70 -16.38
C SER A 337 -2.49 22.06 -16.28
N LEU A 338 -1.63 21.08 -15.98
CA LEU A 338 -0.19 21.30 -15.96
C LEU A 338 0.31 21.49 -17.41
N PRO A 339 1.12 22.52 -17.72
CA PRO A 339 1.83 22.59 -18.98
C PRO A 339 2.78 21.39 -19.09
N CYS A 340 2.43 20.45 -19.96
CA CYS A 340 3.08 19.15 -20.16
C CYS A 340 4.50 19.24 -20.77
N SER A 341 5.05 20.44 -20.91
CA SER A 341 6.33 20.71 -21.59
C SER A 341 7.48 21.10 -20.66
N SER A 342 7.30 21.06 -19.33
CA SER A 342 8.35 21.39 -18.37
C SER A 342 8.65 20.22 -17.44
N GLU A 343 9.93 19.94 -17.17
CA GLU A 343 10.36 18.89 -16.22
C GLU A 343 9.72 19.05 -14.82
N GLN A 344 9.34 20.27 -14.46
CA GLN A 344 8.64 20.62 -13.22
C GLN A 344 7.19 20.12 -13.20
N GLY A 345 6.51 20.06 -14.35
CA GLY A 345 5.16 19.49 -14.45
C GLY A 345 5.11 18.00 -14.16
N SER A 346 6.12 17.25 -14.60
CA SER A 346 6.24 15.81 -14.29
C SER A 346 6.55 15.55 -12.81
N ALA A 347 7.32 16.43 -12.16
CA ALA A 347 7.60 16.37 -10.73
C ALA A 347 6.32 16.62 -9.90
N ALA A 348 5.56 17.66 -10.26
CA ALA A 348 4.29 17.98 -9.63
C ALA A 348 3.26 16.85 -9.80
N ALA A 349 3.19 16.22 -10.98
CA ALA A 349 2.32 15.07 -11.20
C ALA A 349 2.67 13.88 -10.29
N LEU A 350 3.96 13.58 -10.13
CA LEU A 350 4.44 12.55 -9.20
C LEU A 350 4.18 12.90 -7.73
N LEU A 351 4.20 14.18 -7.37
CA LEU A 351 3.95 14.67 -6.01
C LEU A 351 2.45 14.68 -5.65
N VAL A 352 1.58 14.88 -6.65
CA VAL A 352 0.12 14.97 -6.49
C VAL A 352 -0.56 13.60 -6.57
N GLU A 353 -0.05 12.67 -7.39
CA GLU A 353 -0.52 11.28 -7.47
C GLU A 353 -0.10 10.49 -6.23
N ASN A 354 -0.92 10.57 -5.17
CA ASN A 354 -0.66 9.89 -3.92
C ASN A 354 -0.79 8.35 -4.05
N GLY A 355 0.18 7.65 -3.47
CA GLY A 355 0.08 6.25 -3.08
C GLY A 355 0.22 5.23 -4.22
N LYS A 356 -0.72 4.29 -4.30
CA LYS A 356 -0.61 3.07 -5.15
C LYS A 356 -0.58 3.37 -6.66
N ARG A 357 -1.22 4.45 -7.10
CA ARG A 357 -1.22 4.87 -8.52
C ARG A 357 0.13 5.42 -8.94
N GLY A 358 0.73 6.29 -8.14
CA GLY A 358 2.10 6.77 -8.33
C GLY A 358 3.11 5.63 -8.49
N ILE A 359 3.05 4.61 -7.61
CA ILE A 359 3.90 3.40 -7.74
C ILE A 359 3.65 2.69 -9.08
N THR A 360 2.39 2.62 -9.53
CA THR A 360 2.04 1.97 -10.79
C THR A 360 2.63 2.72 -11.99
N TYR A 361 2.65 4.05 -11.98
CA TYR A 361 3.35 4.84 -13.00
C TYR A 361 4.86 4.60 -12.95
N LEU A 362 5.45 4.55 -11.75
CA LEU A 362 6.88 4.28 -11.58
C LEU A 362 7.28 2.87 -12.04
N PHE A 363 6.38 1.89 -12.00
CA PHE A 363 6.63 0.51 -12.45
C PHE A 363 6.28 0.28 -13.93
N LYS A 364 5.63 1.24 -14.59
CA LYS A 364 5.25 1.12 -16.00
C LYS A 364 6.50 0.99 -16.88
N ARG A 365 6.54 -0.05 -17.72
CA ARG A 365 7.65 -0.33 -18.64
C ARG A 365 7.61 0.56 -19.88
N GLY A 366 8.76 0.73 -20.53
CA GLY A 366 8.88 1.45 -21.81
C GLY A 366 8.74 2.96 -21.71
N THR A 367 8.86 3.52 -20.50
CA THR A 367 8.62 4.95 -20.21
C THR A 367 9.90 5.67 -19.79
N HIS A 368 10.97 5.47 -20.56
CA HIS A 368 12.30 6.03 -20.25
C HIS A 368 12.38 7.55 -20.46
N GLU A 369 11.55 8.13 -21.34
CA GLU A 369 11.49 9.58 -21.60
C GLU A 369 10.41 10.31 -20.79
N GLU A 370 9.52 9.61 -20.06
CA GLU A 370 8.38 10.25 -19.36
C GLU A 370 8.81 11.05 -18.12
N PHE A 371 9.94 10.70 -17.47
CA PHE A 371 10.39 11.33 -16.22
C PHE A 371 11.85 11.76 -16.29
N GLY A 372 12.10 13.06 -16.09
CA GLY A 372 13.46 13.62 -16.03
C GLY A 372 14.16 13.38 -14.68
N TYR A 373 15.49 13.38 -14.67
CA TYR A 373 16.29 13.19 -13.44
C TYR A 373 15.98 14.23 -12.36
N THR A 374 15.76 15.49 -12.75
CA THR A 374 15.42 16.60 -11.85
C THR A 374 14.12 16.32 -11.10
N SER A 375 13.08 15.85 -11.79
CA SER A 375 11.78 15.48 -11.21
C SER A 375 11.88 14.31 -10.24
N LEU A 376 12.67 13.28 -10.57
CA LEU A 376 12.84 12.11 -9.72
C LEU A 376 13.67 12.41 -8.47
N CYS A 377 14.74 13.20 -8.60
CA CYS A 377 15.59 13.58 -7.48
C CYS A 377 14.87 14.51 -6.49
N THR A 378 14.10 15.47 -7.00
CA THR A 378 13.28 16.35 -6.15
C THR A 378 12.20 15.56 -5.44
N ALA A 379 11.44 14.72 -6.16
CA ALA A 379 10.47 13.81 -5.57
C ALA A 379 11.10 12.92 -4.50
N LEU A 380 12.26 12.30 -4.76
CA LEU A 380 12.94 11.42 -3.81
C LEU A 380 13.26 12.14 -2.49
N ALA A 381 13.86 13.34 -2.58
CA ALA A 381 14.21 14.12 -1.40
C ALA A 381 12.97 14.51 -0.58
N PHE A 382 11.93 15.01 -1.24
CA PHE A 382 10.69 15.41 -0.57
C PHE A 382 9.97 14.21 0.07
N TYR A 383 9.81 13.11 -0.67
CA TYR A 383 9.11 11.93 -0.19
C TYR A 383 9.86 11.21 0.94
N PHE A 384 11.19 11.18 0.90
CA PHE A 384 12.00 10.60 1.97
C PHE A 384 11.86 11.37 3.29
N ILE A 385 11.87 12.71 3.25
CA ILE A 385 11.71 13.55 4.45
C ILE A 385 10.27 13.50 4.97
N LEU A 386 9.30 13.62 4.06
CA LEU A 386 7.88 13.65 4.43
C LEU A 386 7.41 12.31 5.02
N SER A 387 7.90 11.19 4.50
CA SER A 387 7.62 9.87 5.09
C SER A 387 8.20 9.73 6.49
N CYS A 388 9.42 10.22 6.73
CA CYS A 388 10.01 10.24 8.07
C CYS A 388 9.19 11.09 9.05
N TRP A 389 8.63 12.21 8.60
CA TRP A 389 7.81 13.07 9.46
C TRP A 389 6.43 12.45 9.72
N THR A 390 5.82 11.87 8.70
CA THR A 390 4.49 11.24 8.81
C THR A 390 4.52 10.00 9.71
N ALA A 391 5.64 9.28 9.73
CA ALA A 391 5.88 8.16 10.63
C ALA A 391 5.73 8.58 12.11
N GLY A 392 4.84 7.90 12.84
CA GLY A 392 4.58 8.17 14.26
C GLY A 392 3.66 9.36 14.54
N SER A 393 3.07 9.97 13.50
CA SER A 393 2.01 10.95 13.66
C SER A 393 0.76 10.33 14.31
N ALA A 394 -0.10 11.16 14.91
CA ALA A 394 -1.29 10.71 15.64
C ALA A 394 -2.46 10.34 14.71
N VAL A 395 -2.20 9.53 13.68
CA VAL A 395 -3.18 9.06 12.69
C VAL A 395 -2.96 7.57 12.45
N ALA A 396 -4.04 6.79 12.41
CA ALA A 396 -3.94 5.36 12.15
C ALA A 396 -3.51 5.12 10.70
N SER A 397 -2.23 4.78 10.49
CA SER A 397 -1.69 4.65 9.14
C SER A 397 -0.41 3.80 9.07
N GLY A 398 -0.16 3.23 7.90
CA GLY A 398 1.01 2.42 7.58
C GLY A 398 2.06 3.16 6.75
N LEU A 399 3.30 2.68 6.78
CA LEU A 399 4.44 3.27 6.07
C LEU A 399 4.84 2.50 4.80
N VAL A 400 4.17 1.39 4.48
CA VAL A 400 4.60 0.51 3.38
C VAL A 400 4.59 1.22 2.04
N ILE A 401 3.49 1.92 1.70
CA ILE A 401 3.38 2.68 0.44
C ILE A 401 4.48 3.74 0.32
N PRO A 402 4.71 4.63 1.33
CA PRO A 402 5.84 5.55 1.33
C PRO A 402 7.21 4.91 1.09
N MET A 403 7.47 3.75 1.71
CA MET A 403 8.72 3.02 1.53
C MET A 403 8.86 2.48 0.10
N LEU A 404 7.81 1.85 -0.43
CA LEU A 404 7.79 1.37 -1.82
C LEU A 404 8.00 2.51 -2.82
N TYR A 405 7.37 3.66 -2.59
CA TYR A 405 7.49 4.84 -3.46
C TYR A 405 8.91 5.40 -3.46
N THR A 406 9.49 5.60 -2.27
CA THR A 406 10.87 6.07 -2.11
C THR A 406 11.85 5.13 -2.81
N GLY A 407 11.65 3.82 -2.66
CA GLY A 407 12.48 2.83 -3.33
C GLY A 407 12.31 2.80 -4.85
N ALA A 408 11.09 2.97 -5.33
CA ALA A 408 10.78 3.05 -6.74
C ALA A 408 11.47 4.25 -7.42
N LEU A 409 11.51 5.40 -6.75
CA LEU A 409 12.14 6.61 -7.28
C LEU A 409 13.63 6.43 -7.54
N TYR A 410 14.43 6.01 -6.54
CA TYR A 410 15.87 5.84 -6.78
C TYR A 410 16.18 4.62 -7.65
N GLY A 411 15.37 3.56 -7.56
CA GLY A 411 15.46 2.42 -8.48
C GLY A 411 15.29 2.85 -9.92
N ARG A 412 14.31 3.73 -10.18
CA ARG A 412 14.07 4.31 -11.51
C ARG A 412 15.21 5.22 -11.96
N ILE A 413 15.77 6.05 -11.07
CA ILE A 413 16.95 6.88 -11.37
C ILE A 413 18.11 6.00 -11.84
N ILE A 414 18.41 4.90 -11.14
CA ILE A 414 19.48 3.97 -11.52
C ILE A 414 19.15 3.26 -12.83
N GLY A 415 17.88 2.89 -13.05
CA GLY A 415 17.41 2.37 -14.33
C GLY A 415 17.67 3.33 -15.49
N LEU A 416 17.37 4.63 -15.31
CA LEU A 416 17.66 5.67 -16.31
C LEU A 416 19.16 5.86 -16.52
N ILE A 417 19.98 5.81 -15.46
CA ILE A 417 21.45 5.85 -15.59
C ILE A 417 21.93 4.69 -16.46
N LEU A 418 21.42 3.47 -16.23
CA LEU A 418 21.77 2.30 -17.04
C LEU A 418 21.36 2.47 -18.51
N VAL A 419 20.16 2.99 -18.76
CA VAL A 419 19.69 3.32 -20.12
C VAL A 419 20.58 4.39 -20.76
N SER A 420 21.03 5.39 -20.01
CA SER A 420 21.92 6.45 -20.53
C SER A 420 23.32 5.93 -20.88
N ILE A 421 23.84 4.95 -20.13
CA ILE A 421 25.18 4.37 -20.36
C ILE A 421 25.16 3.37 -21.52
N PHE A 422 24.17 2.47 -21.54
CA PHE A 422 24.10 1.40 -22.52
C PHE A 422 23.29 1.78 -23.78
N GLY A 423 22.55 2.89 -23.74
CA GLY A 423 21.63 3.32 -24.79
C GLY A 423 20.28 2.61 -24.72
N VAL A 424 19.24 3.25 -25.28
CA VAL A 424 17.91 2.65 -25.45
C VAL A 424 18.03 1.52 -26.49
N GLN A 425 17.94 0.28 -26.04
CA GLN A 425 18.14 -0.89 -26.88
C GLN A 425 16.80 -1.57 -27.17
N THR A 426 16.35 -1.51 -28.42
CA THR A 426 15.10 -2.12 -28.90
C THR A 426 15.22 -3.61 -29.25
N ASN A 427 16.39 -4.22 -29.04
CA ASN A 427 16.63 -5.63 -29.33
C ASN A 427 16.11 -6.53 -28.20
N GLU A 428 15.40 -7.62 -28.53
CA GLU A 428 14.83 -8.57 -27.55
C GLU A 428 15.86 -9.04 -26.49
N TYR A 429 17.15 -9.17 -26.85
CA TYR A 429 18.21 -9.64 -25.95
C TYR A 429 18.60 -8.67 -24.81
N ARG A 430 18.41 -7.35 -24.98
CA ARG A 430 18.75 -6.34 -23.97
C ARG A 430 17.53 -5.58 -23.43
N ALA A 431 16.33 -6.08 -23.70
CA ALA A 431 15.06 -5.54 -23.19
C ALA A 431 14.91 -5.60 -21.66
N TRP A 432 15.83 -6.27 -20.95
CA TRP A 432 15.89 -6.31 -19.49
C TRP A 432 16.34 -4.97 -18.86
N ILE A 433 16.96 -4.07 -19.63
CA ILE A 433 17.37 -2.74 -19.17
C ILE A 433 16.17 -1.78 -19.25
N ASP A 434 15.16 -2.01 -18.40
CA ASP A 434 13.97 -1.18 -18.31
C ASP A 434 13.93 -0.42 -16.97
N PRO A 435 13.70 0.90 -16.98
CA PRO A 435 13.68 1.71 -15.76
C PRO A 435 12.53 1.36 -14.81
N GLY A 436 11.39 0.87 -15.32
CA GLY A 436 10.27 0.42 -14.51
C GLY A 436 10.59 -0.88 -13.76
N LEU A 437 11.36 -1.78 -14.38
CA LEU A 437 11.87 -2.97 -13.71
C LEU A 437 12.84 -2.64 -12.57
N PHE A 438 13.78 -1.72 -12.81
CA PHE A 438 14.69 -1.26 -11.76
C PHE A 438 13.99 -0.46 -10.66
N ALA A 439 12.89 0.23 -10.97
CA ALA A 439 12.02 0.84 -9.96
C ALA A 439 11.41 -0.23 -9.02
N ALA A 440 10.93 -1.34 -9.56
CA ALA A 440 10.41 -2.44 -8.75
C ALA A 440 11.49 -3.08 -7.85
N ILE A 441 12.70 -3.28 -8.38
CA ILE A 441 13.85 -3.79 -7.61
C ILE A 441 14.24 -2.80 -6.50
N GLY A 442 14.31 -1.50 -6.80
CA GLY A 442 14.61 -0.46 -5.82
C GLY A 442 13.55 -0.33 -4.72
N ALA A 443 12.27 -0.50 -5.08
CA ALA A 443 11.17 -0.56 -4.12
C ALA A 443 11.34 -1.73 -3.13
N ALA A 444 11.68 -2.92 -3.65
CA ALA A 444 11.93 -4.09 -2.83
C ALA A 444 13.16 -3.91 -1.93
N SER A 445 14.29 -3.41 -2.46
CA SER A 445 15.52 -3.27 -1.66
C SER A 445 15.41 -2.22 -0.56
N PHE A 446 14.72 -1.11 -0.78
CA PHE A 446 14.49 -0.11 0.27
C PHE A 446 13.54 -0.62 1.34
N PHE A 447 12.42 -1.22 0.92
CA PHE A 447 11.45 -1.74 1.86
C PHE A 447 12.07 -2.87 2.71
N SER A 448 12.87 -3.77 2.11
CA SER A 448 13.66 -4.76 2.85
C SER A 448 14.69 -4.11 3.78
N GLY A 449 15.39 -3.06 3.34
CA GLY A 449 16.35 -2.34 4.17
C GLY A 449 15.75 -1.71 5.42
N VAL A 450 14.50 -1.23 5.36
CA VAL A 450 13.79 -0.63 6.50
C VAL A 450 13.12 -1.69 7.39
N SER A 451 12.36 -2.61 6.79
CA SER A 451 11.54 -3.59 7.51
C SER A 451 12.29 -4.86 7.91
N ARG A 452 13.42 -5.15 7.27
CA ARG A 452 14.18 -6.41 7.41
C ARG A 452 13.40 -7.68 7.01
N LEU A 453 12.31 -7.51 6.27
CA LEU A 453 11.58 -8.59 5.61
C LEU A 453 12.35 -9.13 4.41
N THR A 454 12.37 -10.45 4.27
CA THR A 454 13.11 -11.19 3.24
C THR A 454 12.17 -11.99 2.33
N ILE A 455 11.73 -13.17 2.77
CA ILE A 455 11.00 -14.13 1.95
C ILE A 455 9.56 -13.66 1.73
N SER A 456 8.89 -13.18 2.78
CA SER A 456 7.51 -12.68 2.68
C SER A 456 7.41 -11.50 1.73
N LEU A 457 8.35 -10.55 1.84
CA LEU A 457 8.42 -9.38 0.99
C LEU A 457 8.63 -9.76 -0.48
N THR A 458 9.51 -10.72 -0.74
CA THR A 458 9.77 -11.20 -2.11
C THR A 458 8.48 -11.74 -2.74
N VAL A 459 7.72 -12.57 -2.01
CA VAL A 459 6.46 -13.12 -2.49
C VAL A 459 5.39 -12.05 -2.66
N ILE A 460 5.31 -11.07 -1.76
CA ILE A 460 4.39 -9.93 -1.88
C ILE A 460 4.73 -9.11 -3.14
N MET A 461 6.00 -8.77 -3.36
CA MET A 461 6.44 -8.00 -4.51
C MET A 461 6.17 -8.73 -5.83
N VAL A 462 6.48 -10.03 -5.92
CA VAL A 462 6.18 -10.86 -7.10
C VAL A 462 4.67 -10.88 -7.37
N SER A 463 3.86 -11.05 -6.32
CA SER A 463 2.38 -11.06 -6.46
C SER A 463 1.85 -9.70 -6.94
N MET A 464 2.40 -8.59 -6.43
CA MET A 464 2.03 -7.24 -6.86
C MET A 464 2.43 -6.95 -8.31
N LEU A 465 3.61 -7.39 -8.74
CA LEU A 465 4.10 -7.16 -10.10
C LEU A 465 3.33 -7.97 -11.14
N ASN A 466 3.01 -9.23 -10.83
CA ASN A 466 2.18 -10.07 -11.72
C ASN A 466 0.78 -9.46 -11.90
N PHE A 467 0.20 -8.87 -10.86
CA PHE A 467 -1.07 -8.14 -10.96
C PHE A 467 -1.00 -6.92 -11.88
N GLN A 468 0.16 -6.25 -11.95
CA GLN A 468 0.35 -5.03 -12.75
C GLN A 468 0.71 -5.32 -14.21
N GLY A 469 1.44 -6.42 -14.48
CA GLY A 469 1.80 -6.83 -15.85
C GLY A 469 0.59 -7.03 -16.76
N ASP A 470 -0.51 -7.56 -16.22
CA ASP A 470 -1.74 -7.81 -16.96
C ASP A 470 -2.58 -6.53 -17.20
N CYS A 471 -2.38 -5.47 -16.40
CA CYS A 471 -3.07 -4.19 -16.57
C CYS A 471 -2.41 -3.27 -17.61
N VAL A 472 -1.17 -3.56 -18.03
CA VAL A 472 -0.42 -2.75 -19.01
C VAL A 472 -0.73 -3.14 -20.46
N SER A 473 -1.36 -4.31 -20.71
CA SER A 473 -1.87 -4.70 -22.03
C SER A 473 -3.27 -4.14 -22.31
N ILE A 474 -3.42 -2.81 -22.33
CA ILE A 474 -4.59 -2.18 -22.97
C ILE A 474 -4.11 -1.01 -23.83
N HIS A 475 -3.63 -1.33 -25.03
CA HIS A 475 -3.91 -0.57 -26.26
C HIS A 475 -3.48 -1.40 -27.47
N VAL A 476 -4.33 -2.36 -27.85
CA VAL A 476 -4.38 -2.80 -29.25
C VAL A 476 -5.35 -1.85 -29.95
N HIS A 477 -4.82 -0.99 -30.81
CA HIS A 477 -5.62 -0.27 -31.79
C HIS A 477 -6.41 -1.28 -32.63
N PRO A 478 -7.73 -1.10 -32.83
CA PRO A 478 -8.39 -1.73 -33.95
C PRO A 478 -8.00 -0.93 -35.21
N ARG A 479 -7.32 -1.58 -36.15
CA ARG A 479 -7.45 -1.28 -37.57
C ARG A 479 -8.06 -2.48 -38.25
#